data_AF-A0A959WS63-F1
#
_entry.id   AF-A0A959WS63-F1
#
_cell.length_a   1.000
_cell.length_b   1.000
_cell.length_c   1.000
_cell.angle_alpha   90.00
_cell.angle_beta   90.00
_cell.angle_gamma   90.00
#
_symmetry.space_group_name_H-M   'P 1'
#
loop_
_entity.id
_entity.type
_entity.pdbx_description
1 polymer ?
#
loop_
_entity_poly.entity_id
_entity_poly.type
_entity_poly.pdbx_seq_one_letter_code
_entity_poly.pdbx_strand_id
1 'polypeptide(L)'
;MEREEIVRSDFPTVRKGWSPEAVEAHLNAVADWVAATASKARSKATPAADAASERIGAILVAAESSAAEIVEEAEAEADRIVAAAHAEADQIRAAARTESEETVSAASREASGRIEQAQAAVEGLVAQADKLRSQVGALGRDLAASVPGFGPANAGEPELPVMPDEPEGLDEPEEPEGPEEVAEQSAEADEPEVEAEPADAPRPEGGSGDGPASEQPSAEPAPKRRLRRRAPKPKAAKPEAAKSKPVQAKAAGPSDEELIAQLRAGDSDRAADEPAPAPAISGSEHGAVRLVAMNMALDGASREQIAKQIEAEFGTVDEVDALLDDVLRRASR
;
A
#
# COMPACT_ATOMS: atom_id res chain seq x y z
N MET A 1 -27.03 21.41 57.96
CA MET A 1 -28.16 21.38 57.02
C MET A 1 -28.20 19.98 56.48
N GLU A 2 -29.33 19.31 56.68
CA GLU A 2 -29.51 17.94 56.21
C GLU A 2 -29.94 17.98 54.74
N ARG A 3 -29.67 16.90 53.98
CA ARG A 3 -30.01 16.82 52.54
C ARG A 3 -31.49 17.17 52.27
N GLU A 4 -32.33 16.93 53.26
CA GLU A 4 -33.77 17.21 53.28
C GLU A 4 -34.11 18.71 53.23
N GLU A 5 -33.26 19.59 53.76
CA GLU A 5 -33.48 21.05 53.73
C GLU A 5 -33.10 21.68 52.37
N ILE A 6 -32.22 21.01 51.60
CA ILE A 6 -31.82 21.44 50.25
C ILE A 6 -32.88 21.03 49.22
N VAL A 7 -33.59 19.93 49.47
CA VAL A 7 -34.69 19.44 48.62
C VAL A 7 -36.04 19.92 49.17
N ARG A 8 -36.14 21.21 49.53
CA ARG A 8 -37.44 21.80 49.87
C ARG A 8 -38.31 21.86 48.63
N SER A 9 -39.41 21.14 48.67
CA SER A 9 -40.45 21.14 47.63
C SER A 9 -41.72 21.87 48.06
N ASP A 10 -41.64 22.63 49.16
CA ASP A 10 -42.75 23.36 49.79
C ASP A 10 -42.77 24.85 49.45
N PHE A 11 -42.33 25.26 48.25
CA PHE A 11 -42.43 26.66 47.86
C PHE A 11 -43.91 27.07 47.65
N PRO A 12 -44.30 28.29 48.06
CA PRO A 12 -45.65 28.77 47.79
C PRO A 12 -45.89 28.86 46.28
N THR A 13 -46.94 28.15 45.83
CA THR A 13 -47.40 28.22 44.44
C THR A 13 -48.40 29.36 44.30
N VAL A 14 -48.12 30.26 43.36
CA VAL A 14 -49.09 31.25 42.89
C VAL A 14 -49.90 30.57 41.77
N ARG A 15 -51.06 31.13 41.37
CA ARG A 15 -52.00 30.57 40.36
C ARG A 15 -51.38 30.03 39.04
N LYS A 16 -50.09 30.26 38.77
CA LYS A 16 -49.35 29.79 37.59
C LYS A 16 -47.88 29.41 37.89
N GLY A 17 -47.58 28.77 39.03
CA GLY A 17 -46.25 28.19 39.31
C GLY A 17 -45.64 28.66 40.63
N TRP A 18 -44.38 28.29 40.85
CA TRP A 18 -43.62 28.68 42.05
C TRP A 18 -43.40 30.20 42.10
N SER A 19 -43.54 30.81 43.27
CA SER A 19 -43.25 32.23 43.44
C SER A 19 -41.75 32.50 43.18
N PRO A 20 -41.38 33.34 42.19
CA PRO A 20 -39.98 33.61 41.89
C PRO A 20 -39.25 34.28 43.05
N GLU A 21 -39.92 35.16 43.81
CA GLU A 21 -39.35 35.79 45.01
C GLU A 21 -39.04 34.76 46.11
N ALA A 22 -39.87 33.72 46.26
CA ALA A 22 -39.64 32.66 47.24
C ALA A 22 -38.48 31.74 46.84
N VAL A 23 -38.34 31.46 45.54
CA VAL A 23 -37.21 30.69 45.00
C VAL A 23 -35.91 31.49 45.13
N GLU A 24 -35.90 32.77 44.78
CA GLU A 24 -34.74 33.64 44.93
C GLU A 24 -34.32 33.79 46.39
N ALA A 25 -35.28 33.99 47.31
CA ALA A 25 -35.01 34.02 48.74
C ALA A 25 -34.37 32.71 49.25
N HIS A 26 -34.81 31.57 48.74
CA HIS A 26 -34.22 30.27 49.09
C HIS A 26 -32.84 30.05 48.45
N LEU A 27 -32.64 30.42 47.19
CA LEU A 27 -31.33 30.35 46.54
C LEU A 27 -30.31 31.23 47.27
N ASN A 28 -30.71 32.44 47.71
CA ASN A 28 -29.88 33.29 48.54
C ASN A 28 -29.58 32.65 49.90
N ALA A 29 -30.58 32.05 50.56
CA ALA A 29 -30.38 31.35 51.82
C ALA A 29 -29.45 30.13 51.68
N VAL A 30 -29.55 29.38 50.57
CA VAL A 30 -28.63 28.27 50.25
C VAL A 30 -27.23 28.80 49.96
N ALA A 31 -27.09 29.89 49.20
CA ALA A 31 -25.81 30.53 48.92
C ALA A 31 -25.12 31.00 50.21
N ASP A 32 -25.86 31.68 51.10
CA ASP A 32 -25.38 32.12 52.42
C ASP A 32 -24.96 30.93 53.28
N TRP A 33 -25.75 29.85 53.27
CA TRP A 33 -25.40 28.65 54.02
C TRP A 33 -24.14 27.96 53.47
N VAL A 34 -24.01 27.85 52.15
CA VAL A 34 -22.80 27.29 51.51
C VAL A 34 -21.60 28.18 51.85
N ALA A 35 -21.72 29.51 51.76
CA ALA A 35 -20.66 30.45 52.12
C ALA A 35 -20.27 30.36 53.60
N ALA A 36 -21.25 30.21 54.50
CA ALA A 36 -21.02 30.02 55.93
C ALA A 36 -20.34 28.67 56.23
N THR A 37 -20.76 27.60 55.53
CA THR A 37 -20.19 26.26 55.69
C THR A 37 -18.77 26.19 55.13
N ALA A 38 -18.51 26.82 53.99
CA ALA A 38 -17.19 26.99 53.41
C ALA A 38 -16.26 27.82 54.32
N SER A 39 -16.75 28.92 54.90
CA SER A 39 -15.98 29.72 55.86
C SER A 39 -15.65 28.93 57.13
N LYS A 40 -16.61 28.13 57.63
CA LYS A 40 -16.41 27.27 58.80
C LYS A 40 -15.44 26.12 58.50
N ALA A 41 -15.54 25.50 57.33
CA ALA A 41 -14.58 24.51 56.86
C ALA A 41 -13.18 25.10 56.69
N ARG A 42 -13.06 26.30 56.11
CA ARG A 42 -11.79 27.04 55.96
C ARG A 42 -11.18 27.40 57.31
N SER A 43 -11.99 27.79 58.30
CA SER A 43 -11.49 28.04 59.66
C SER A 43 -11.03 26.78 60.41
N LYS A 44 -11.44 25.59 59.94
CA LYS A 44 -11.10 24.28 60.51
C LYS A 44 -10.07 23.51 59.67
N ALA A 45 -9.84 23.95 58.43
CA ALA A 45 -8.83 23.39 57.55
C ALA A 45 -7.46 23.65 58.19
N THR A 46 -6.76 22.57 58.49
CA THR A 46 -5.37 22.67 58.93
C THR A 46 -4.53 23.23 57.78
N PRO A 47 -3.43 23.95 58.04
CA PRO A 47 -2.53 24.50 57.02
C PRO A 47 -2.04 23.48 55.98
N ALA A 48 -2.12 22.18 56.29
CA ALA A 48 -1.83 21.08 55.38
C ALA A 48 -2.83 20.97 54.21
N ALA A 49 -4.11 21.30 54.41
CA ALA A 49 -5.13 21.24 53.37
C ALA A 49 -4.91 22.33 52.31
N ASP A 50 -4.62 23.56 52.75
CA ASP A 50 -4.31 24.68 51.85
C ASP A 50 -3.03 24.38 51.03
N ALA A 51 -1.98 23.86 51.68
CA ALA A 51 -0.76 23.45 50.99
C ALA A 51 -0.99 22.28 50.00
N ALA A 52 -1.94 21.39 50.29
CA ALA A 52 -2.31 20.31 49.37
C ALA A 52 -3.08 20.85 48.16
N SER A 53 -4.02 21.76 48.36
CA SER A 53 -4.76 22.41 47.26
C SER A 53 -3.83 23.23 46.35
N GLU A 54 -2.88 23.96 46.93
CA GLU A 54 -1.86 24.69 46.15
C GLU A 54 -1.00 23.74 45.31
N ARG A 55 -0.57 22.60 45.88
CA ARG A 55 0.17 21.57 45.14
C ARG A 55 -0.66 20.95 44.02
N ILE A 56 -1.93 20.66 44.26
CA ILE A 56 -2.82 20.11 43.22
C ILE A 56 -3.00 21.13 42.11
N GLY A 57 -3.19 22.42 42.44
CA GLY A 57 -3.27 23.49 41.45
C GLY A 57 -2.00 23.61 40.60
N ALA A 58 -0.82 23.54 41.23
CA ALA A 58 0.46 23.55 40.52
C ALA A 58 0.65 22.33 39.62
N ILE A 59 0.23 21.14 40.06
CA ILE A 59 0.26 19.92 39.24
C ILE A 59 -0.70 20.05 38.05
N LEU A 60 -1.90 20.60 38.24
CA LEU A 60 -2.87 20.76 37.17
C LEU A 60 -2.34 21.71 36.08
N VAL A 61 -1.82 22.87 36.47
CA VAL A 61 -1.24 23.84 35.52
C VAL A 61 -0.05 23.22 34.77
N ALA A 62 0.81 22.47 35.46
CA ALA A 62 1.91 21.76 34.81
C ALA A 62 1.43 20.66 33.85
N ALA A 63 0.37 19.93 34.22
CA ALA A 63 -0.23 18.90 33.37
C ALA A 63 -0.91 19.50 32.13
N GLU A 64 -1.61 20.62 32.28
CA GLU A 64 -2.22 21.36 31.16
C GLU A 64 -1.17 21.90 30.20
N SER A 65 -0.08 22.49 30.72
CA SER A 65 1.06 22.93 29.90
C SER A 65 1.68 21.76 29.14
N SER A 66 1.92 20.64 29.83
CA SER A 66 2.49 19.45 29.19
C SER A 66 1.55 18.84 28.15
N ALA A 67 0.23 18.87 28.37
CA ALA A 67 -0.74 18.40 27.40
C ALA A 67 -0.75 19.30 26.15
N ALA A 68 -0.68 20.62 26.32
CA ALA A 68 -0.59 21.55 25.20
C ALA A 68 0.67 21.33 24.35
N GLU A 69 1.83 21.12 24.99
CA GLU A 69 3.08 20.79 24.29
C GLU A 69 2.98 19.48 23.50
N ILE A 70 2.35 18.44 24.06
CA ILE A 70 2.15 17.16 23.38
C ILE A 70 1.24 17.30 22.15
N VAL A 71 0.17 18.11 22.24
CA VAL A 71 -0.72 18.34 21.09
C VAL A 71 0.02 19.12 19.99
N GLU A 72 0.76 20.17 20.34
CA GLU A 72 1.55 20.94 19.37
C GLU A 72 2.60 20.06 18.68
N GLU A 73 3.31 19.21 19.43
CA GLU A 73 4.29 18.27 18.85
C GLU A 73 3.62 17.23 17.95
N ALA A 74 2.46 16.70 18.35
CA ALA A 74 1.72 15.72 17.57
C ALA A 74 1.18 16.31 16.25
N GLU A 75 0.66 17.54 16.28
CA GLU A 75 0.22 18.26 15.09
C GLU A 75 1.41 18.52 14.15
N ALA A 76 2.54 18.99 14.67
CA ALA A 76 3.74 19.22 13.88
C ALA A 76 4.35 17.92 13.30
N GLU A 77 4.22 16.78 13.97
CA GLU A 77 4.61 15.47 13.42
C GLU A 77 3.62 15.01 12.35
N ALA A 78 2.31 15.17 12.56
CA ALA A 78 1.30 14.81 11.57
C ALA A 78 1.50 15.58 10.26
N ASP A 79 1.72 16.90 10.35
CA ASP A 79 2.02 17.76 9.19
C ASP A 79 3.29 17.31 8.46
N ARG A 80 4.33 16.90 9.21
CA ARG A 80 5.57 16.36 8.61
C ARG A 80 5.33 15.05 7.88
N ILE A 81 4.53 14.14 8.44
CA ILE A 81 4.19 12.87 7.81
C ILE A 81 3.39 13.10 6.52
N VAL A 82 2.38 13.97 6.56
CA VAL A 82 1.56 14.32 5.39
C VAL A 82 2.42 14.95 4.29
N ALA A 83 3.28 15.91 4.64
CA ALA A 83 4.19 16.53 3.68
C ALA A 83 5.17 15.52 3.05
N ALA A 84 5.72 14.60 3.86
CA ALA A 84 6.60 13.54 3.37
C ALA A 84 5.86 12.58 2.42
N ALA A 85 4.65 12.16 2.77
CA ALA A 85 3.83 11.27 1.94
C ALA A 85 3.47 11.92 0.60
N HIS A 86 3.14 13.21 0.58
CA HIS A 86 2.91 13.95 -0.66
C HIS A 86 4.16 14.02 -1.53
N ALA A 87 5.32 14.34 -0.94
CA ALA A 87 6.58 14.40 -1.67
C ALA A 87 6.99 13.04 -2.26
N GLU A 88 6.72 11.95 -1.55
CA GLU A 88 6.95 10.59 -2.03
C GLU A 88 5.99 10.21 -3.17
N ALA A 89 4.70 10.54 -3.05
CA ALA A 89 3.71 10.31 -4.10
C ALA A 89 4.08 11.04 -5.40
N ASP A 90 4.57 12.28 -5.30
CA ASP A 90 5.01 13.05 -6.47
C ASP A 90 6.28 12.46 -7.10
N GLN A 91 7.20 11.93 -6.29
CA GLN A 91 8.37 11.20 -6.80
C GLN A 91 7.97 9.93 -7.55
N ILE A 92 7.05 9.15 -7.01
CA ILE A 92 6.54 7.92 -7.65
C ILE A 92 5.87 8.25 -8.99
N ARG A 93 5.02 9.29 -9.04
CA ARG A 93 4.39 9.73 -10.30
C ARG A 93 5.41 10.18 -11.35
N ALA A 94 6.42 10.94 -10.93
CA ALA A 94 7.48 11.40 -11.83
C ALA A 94 8.32 10.23 -12.38
N ALA A 95 8.65 9.25 -11.53
CA ALA A 95 9.35 8.03 -11.92
C ALA A 95 8.53 7.19 -12.91
N ALA A 96 7.26 6.92 -12.58
CA ALA A 96 6.35 6.14 -13.43
C ALA A 96 6.16 6.79 -14.82
N ARG A 97 6.06 8.12 -14.88
CA ARG A 97 6.00 8.85 -16.14
C ARG A 97 7.27 8.68 -16.97
N THR A 98 8.44 8.80 -16.34
CA THR A 98 9.74 8.63 -17.03
C THR A 98 9.86 7.22 -17.61
N GLU A 99 9.55 6.19 -16.83
CA GLU A 99 9.58 4.79 -17.27
C GLU A 99 8.59 4.51 -18.41
N SER A 100 7.40 5.11 -18.34
CA SER A 100 6.39 5.00 -19.40
C SER A 100 6.89 5.63 -20.71
N GLU A 101 7.48 6.84 -20.63
CA GLU A 101 8.06 7.53 -21.79
C GLU A 101 9.22 6.72 -22.40
N GLU A 102 10.07 6.10 -21.57
CA GLU A 102 11.14 5.21 -22.02
C GLU A 102 10.60 3.97 -22.73
N THR A 103 9.57 3.33 -22.17
CA THR A 103 8.93 2.13 -22.74
C THR A 103 8.28 2.43 -24.09
N VAL A 104 7.53 3.54 -24.18
CA VAL A 104 6.91 3.98 -25.44
C VAL A 104 7.98 4.29 -26.50
N SER A 105 9.07 4.96 -26.11
CA SER A 105 10.19 5.25 -27.00
C SER A 105 10.90 3.98 -27.49
N ALA A 106 11.09 2.99 -26.61
CA ALA A 106 11.65 1.69 -26.98
C ALA A 106 10.74 0.93 -27.96
N ALA A 107 9.45 0.82 -27.65
CA ALA A 107 8.46 0.15 -28.50
C ALA A 107 8.33 0.83 -29.86
N SER A 108 8.34 2.17 -29.92
CA SER A 108 8.28 2.93 -31.16
C SER A 108 9.51 2.68 -32.06
N ARG A 109 10.72 2.63 -31.47
CA ARG A 109 11.94 2.28 -32.21
C ARG A 109 11.88 0.86 -32.76
N GLU A 110 11.41 -0.10 -31.97
CA GLU A 110 11.27 -1.48 -32.41
C GLU A 110 10.24 -1.62 -33.54
N ALA A 111 9.07 -1.01 -33.40
CA ALA A 111 8.03 -1.03 -34.41
C ALA A 111 8.51 -0.43 -35.73
N SER A 112 9.22 0.71 -35.66
CA SER A 112 9.82 1.35 -36.84
C SER A 112 10.84 0.42 -37.52
N GLY A 113 11.71 -0.23 -36.75
CA GLY A 113 12.67 -1.22 -37.27
C GLY A 113 12.00 -2.42 -37.94
N ARG A 114 10.88 -2.92 -37.39
CA ARG A 114 10.09 -4.00 -38.01
C ARG A 114 9.44 -3.57 -39.32
N ILE A 115 8.94 -2.33 -39.40
CA ILE A 115 8.37 -1.77 -40.63
C ILE A 115 9.44 -1.67 -41.71
N GLU A 116 10.63 -1.14 -41.39
CA GLU A 116 11.76 -1.06 -42.31
C GLU A 116 12.20 -2.44 -42.81
N GLN A 117 12.28 -3.44 -41.91
CA GLN A 117 12.61 -4.81 -42.27
C GLN A 117 11.56 -5.43 -43.22
N ALA A 118 10.28 -5.21 -42.95
CA ALA A 118 9.19 -5.70 -43.78
C ALA A 118 9.21 -5.05 -45.18
N GLN A 119 9.45 -3.74 -45.26
CA GLN A 119 9.60 -3.02 -46.53
C GLN A 119 10.77 -3.57 -47.35
N ALA A 120 11.93 -3.77 -46.73
CA ALA A 120 13.09 -4.35 -47.39
C ALA A 120 12.82 -5.79 -47.90
N ALA A 121 12.05 -6.58 -47.14
CA ALA A 121 11.64 -7.92 -47.57
C ALA A 121 10.70 -7.88 -48.79
N VAL A 122 9.74 -6.96 -48.80
CA VAL A 122 8.83 -6.75 -49.94
C VAL A 122 9.61 -6.32 -51.18
N GLU A 123 10.52 -5.35 -51.06
CA GLU A 123 11.39 -4.93 -52.16
C GLU A 123 12.23 -6.11 -52.70
N GLY A 124 12.75 -6.94 -51.80
CA GLY A 124 13.45 -8.17 -52.16
C GLY A 124 12.60 -9.15 -52.96
N LEU A 125 11.34 -9.37 -52.57
CA LEU A 125 10.40 -10.24 -53.28
C LEU A 125 10.03 -9.69 -54.66
N VAL A 126 9.82 -8.38 -54.78
CA VAL A 126 9.54 -7.72 -56.06
C VAL A 126 10.73 -7.91 -57.01
N ALA A 127 11.96 -7.69 -56.54
CA ALA A 127 13.16 -7.92 -57.34
C ALA A 127 13.32 -9.38 -57.78
N GLN A 128 12.97 -10.35 -56.91
CA GLN A 128 12.95 -11.77 -57.28
C GLN A 128 11.89 -12.09 -58.34
N ALA A 129 10.70 -11.51 -58.23
CA ALA A 129 9.62 -11.69 -59.19
C ALA A 129 10.01 -11.13 -60.58
N ASP A 130 10.64 -9.95 -60.64
CA ASP A 130 11.12 -9.38 -61.90
C ASP A 130 12.25 -10.21 -62.52
N LYS A 131 13.14 -10.77 -61.69
CA LYS A 131 14.16 -11.72 -62.16
C LYS A 131 13.51 -12.96 -62.78
N LEU A 132 12.53 -13.57 -62.12
CA LEU A 132 11.79 -14.72 -62.65
C LEU A 132 11.07 -14.36 -63.96
N ARG A 133 10.41 -13.20 -64.04
CA ARG A 133 9.76 -12.70 -65.26
C ARG A 133 10.76 -12.57 -66.41
N SER A 134 11.95 -12.03 -66.14
CA SER A 134 13.01 -11.91 -67.17
C SER A 134 13.55 -13.28 -67.62
N GLN A 135 13.71 -14.23 -66.71
CA GLN A 135 14.16 -15.60 -67.00
C GLN A 135 13.13 -16.37 -67.82
N VAL A 136 11.86 -16.31 -67.44
CA VAL A 136 10.74 -16.91 -68.19
C VAL A 136 10.64 -16.27 -69.58
N GLY A 137 10.79 -14.95 -69.69
CA GLY A 137 10.84 -14.25 -70.97
C GLY A 137 12.01 -14.67 -71.86
N ALA A 138 13.18 -14.96 -71.29
CA ALA A 138 14.33 -15.49 -72.04
C ALA A 138 14.08 -16.94 -72.50
N LEU A 139 13.61 -17.82 -71.61
CA LEU A 139 13.25 -19.20 -71.94
C LEU A 139 12.17 -19.26 -73.04
N GLY A 140 11.18 -18.37 -72.99
CA GLY A 140 10.14 -18.28 -74.02
C GLY A 140 10.71 -17.90 -75.40
N ARG A 141 11.69 -16.99 -75.45
CA ARG A 141 12.39 -16.62 -76.70
C ARG A 141 13.28 -17.76 -77.22
N ASP A 142 14.02 -18.41 -76.33
CA ASP A 142 14.88 -19.55 -76.70
C ASP A 142 14.05 -20.72 -77.24
N LEU A 143 12.90 -21.00 -76.62
CA LEU A 143 11.98 -22.04 -77.09
C LEU A 143 11.35 -21.68 -78.45
N ALA A 144 10.93 -20.42 -78.62
CA ALA A 144 10.40 -19.93 -79.90
C ALA A 144 11.44 -20.01 -81.03
N ALA A 145 12.72 -19.80 -80.74
CA ALA A 145 13.80 -19.96 -81.71
C ALA A 145 14.14 -21.44 -82.01
N SER A 146 13.97 -22.32 -81.02
CA SER A 146 14.32 -23.74 -81.11
C SER A 146 13.29 -24.59 -81.86
N VAL A 147 12.02 -24.15 -81.94
CA VAL A 147 10.92 -24.88 -82.61
C VAL A 147 10.66 -24.28 -84.00
N PRO A 148 11.23 -24.82 -85.10
CA PRO A 148 11.02 -24.29 -86.44
C PRO A 148 9.67 -24.78 -86.96
N GLY A 149 8.68 -23.90 -87.05
CA GLY A 149 7.36 -24.22 -87.61
C GLY A 149 6.16 -23.70 -86.82
N PHE A 150 6.35 -23.21 -85.59
CA PHE A 150 5.33 -22.47 -84.85
C PHE A 150 5.34 -21.00 -85.29
N GLY A 151 4.76 -20.73 -86.47
CA GLY A 151 4.47 -19.35 -86.88
C GLY A 151 3.49 -18.67 -85.92
N PRO A 152 3.45 -17.33 -85.85
CA PRO A 152 2.58 -16.60 -84.94
C PRO A 152 1.12 -16.93 -85.27
N ALA A 153 0.52 -17.83 -84.50
CA ALA A 153 -0.91 -18.07 -84.53
C ALA A 153 -1.58 -16.77 -84.09
N ASN A 154 -2.09 -16.06 -85.08
CA ASN A 154 -2.86 -14.84 -84.96
C ASN A 154 -3.97 -15.07 -83.93
N ALA A 155 -4.06 -14.18 -82.94
CA ALA A 155 -4.98 -14.28 -81.81
C ALA A 155 -6.43 -14.41 -82.29
N GLY A 156 -6.95 -15.63 -82.28
CA GLY A 156 -8.38 -15.86 -82.18
C GLY A 156 -8.79 -15.41 -80.80
N GLU A 157 -9.52 -14.29 -80.75
CA GLU A 157 -10.20 -13.75 -79.59
C GLU A 157 -10.89 -14.89 -78.82
N PRO A 158 -10.41 -15.27 -77.63
CA PRO A 158 -11.05 -16.32 -76.87
C PRO A 158 -12.39 -15.78 -76.37
N GLU A 159 -13.49 -16.34 -76.88
CA GLU A 159 -14.80 -16.23 -76.23
C GLU A 159 -14.62 -16.59 -74.75
N LEU A 160 -14.76 -15.59 -73.90
CA LEU A 160 -14.73 -15.77 -72.46
C LEU A 160 -15.84 -16.77 -72.10
N PRO A 161 -15.52 -17.92 -71.48
CA PRO A 161 -16.54 -18.76 -70.90
C PRO A 161 -17.25 -17.95 -69.82
N VAL A 162 -18.55 -17.72 -70.04
CA VAL A 162 -19.50 -17.20 -69.05
C VAL A 162 -19.34 -18.06 -67.80
N MET A 163 -18.75 -17.48 -66.77
CA MET A 163 -18.68 -18.09 -65.44
C MET A 163 -20.12 -18.27 -64.93
N PRO A 164 -20.50 -19.46 -64.45
CA PRO A 164 -21.76 -19.67 -63.77
C PRO A 164 -21.80 -18.90 -62.45
N ASP A 165 -23.01 -18.49 -62.09
CA ASP A 165 -23.39 -17.69 -60.92
C ASP A 165 -22.52 -17.89 -59.68
N GLU A 166 -22.12 -16.74 -59.12
CA GLU A 166 -21.73 -16.53 -57.73
C GLU A 166 -22.60 -17.37 -56.78
N PRO A 167 -22.03 -18.28 -55.97
CA PRO A 167 -22.72 -18.71 -54.77
C PRO A 167 -22.74 -17.51 -53.80
N GLU A 168 -23.90 -16.86 -53.70
CA GLU A 168 -24.30 -16.10 -52.51
C GLU A 168 -24.09 -17.00 -51.29
N GLY A 169 -23.05 -16.75 -50.49
CA GLY A 169 -22.77 -17.59 -49.33
C GLY A 169 -21.32 -17.57 -48.89
N LEU A 170 -20.72 -16.39 -48.80
CA LEU A 170 -19.68 -16.19 -47.80
C LEU A 170 -20.33 -15.41 -46.69
N ASP A 171 -20.62 -16.13 -45.61
CA ASP A 171 -20.76 -15.54 -44.28
C ASP A 171 -19.72 -14.44 -44.16
N GLU A 172 -20.22 -13.21 -44.07
CA GLU A 172 -19.49 -12.04 -43.63
C GLU A 172 -18.80 -12.49 -42.34
N PRO A 173 -17.45 -12.57 -42.30
CA PRO A 173 -16.79 -12.89 -41.06
C PRO A 173 -17.25 -11.82 -40.09
N GLU A 174 -17.97 -12.21 -39.03
CA GLU A 174 -18.24 -11.35 -37.89
C GLU A 174 -16.91 -10.70 -37.56
N GLU A 175 -16.78 -9.40 -37.88
CA GLU A 175 -15.68 -8.60 -37.40
C GLU A 175 -15.64 -8.89 -35.90
N PRO A 176 -14.51 -9.35 -35.34
CA PRO A 176 -14.42 -9.44 -33.90
C PRO A 176 -14.74 -8.03 -33.43
N GLU A 177 -15.86 -7.88 -32.71
CA GLU A 177 -16.25 -6.62 -32.10
C GLU A 177 -14.98 -6.11 -31.44
N GLY A 178 -14.37 -5.08 -32.06
CA GLY A 178 -13.25 -4.39 -31.46
C GLY A 178 -13.72 -4.04 -30.06
N PRO A 179 -12.88 -4.22 -29.02
CA PRO A 179 -13.27 -3.88 -27.66
C PRO A 179 -13.92 -2.51 -27.76
N GLU A 180 -15.22 -2.43 -27.45
CA GLU A 180 -15.98 -1.19 -27.53
C GLU A 180 -15.05 -0.13 -26.97
N GLU A 181 -14.63 0.80 -27.84
CA GLU A 181 -14.06 2.04 -27.36
C GLU A 181 -15.12 2.54 -26.41
N VAL A 182 -14.86 2.36 -25.13
CA VAL A 182 -15.59 2.95 -24.03
C VAL A 182 -15.37 4.42 -24.29
N ALA A 183 -16.27 4.96 -25.11
CA ALA A 183 -16.27 6.32 -25.56
C ALA A 183 -16.05 7.13 -24.31
N GLU A 184 -15.03 7.97 -24.37
CA GLU A 184 -14.75 9.01 -23.41
C GLU A 184 -16.07 9.73 -23.14
N GLN A 185 -16.80 9.28 -22.10
CA GLN A 185 -17.76 10.10 -21.40
C GLN A 185 -16.90 11.17 -20.73
N SER A 186 -16.63 12.21 -21.52
CA SER A 186 -16.77 13.59 -21.07
C SER A 186 -18.11 13.73 -20.35
N ALA A 187 -18.14 13.28 -19.09
CA ALA A 187 -19.07 13.78 -18.09
C ALA A 187 -18.42 15.02 -17.48
N GLU A 188 -18.51 16.09 -18.26
CA GLU A 188 -18.65 17.42 -17.71
C GLU A 188 -19.89 17.41 -16.78
N ALA A 189 -19.71 17.92 -15.56
CA ALA A 189 -20.74 18.24 -14.57
C ALA A 189 -21.53 17.07 -13.94
N ASP A 190 -21.07 16.61 -12.77
CA ASP A 190 -21.87 16.80 -11.54
C ASP A 190 -20.93 16.60 -10.34
N GLU A 191 -20.68 17.67 -9.58
CA GLU A 191 -20.19 17.52 -8.22
C GLU A 191 -21.32 16.83 -7.44
N PRO A 192 -21.13 15.62 -6.88
CA PRO A 192 -22.07 15.17 -5.88
C PRO A 192 -21.87 16.11 -4.68
N GLU A 193 -22.83 17.02 -4.53
CA GLU A 193 -23.16 17.61 -3.24
C GLU A 193 -23.51 16.42 -2.33
N VAL A 194 -22.48 15.83 -1.73
CA VAL A 194 -22.64 14.84 -0.67
C VAL A 194 -23.17 15.63 0.50
N GLU A 195 -24.49 15.81 0.51
CA GLU A 195 -25.27 16.09 1.70
C GLU A 195 -24.91 14.97 2.67
N ALA A 196 -23.93 15.26 3.53
CA ALA A 196 -23.56 14.41 4.64
C ALA A 196 -24.77 14.36 5.57
N GLU A 197 -25.68 13.42 5.30
CA GLU A 197 -26.52 12.88 6.35
C GLU A 197 -25.57 12.46 7.47
N PRO A 198 -25.70 13.01 8.69
CA PRO A 198 -24.93 12.55 9.82
C PRO A 198 -25.34 11.10 10.06
N ALA A 199 -24.48 10.17 9.64
CA ALA A 199 -24.57 8.77 10.02
C ALA A 199 -24.66 8.73 11.55
N ASP A 200 -25.87 8.44 12.01
CA ASP A 200 -26.22 8.21 13.39
C ASP A 200 -25.29 7.10 13.90
N ALA A 201 -24.31 7.50 14.70
CA ALA A 201 -23.33 6.57 15.26
C ALA A 201 -24.10 5.47 16.01
N PRO A 202 -23.87 4.17 15.73
CA PRO A 202 -24.48 3.12 16.51
C PRO A 202 -24.00 3.28 17.95
N ARG A 203 -24.90 3.71 18.83
CA ARG A 203 -24.73 3.60 20.28
C ARG A 203 -24.36 2.15 20.58
N PRO A 204 -23.28 1.88 21.33
CA PRO A 204 -23.03 0.53 21.80
C PRO A 204 -24.17 0.16 22.75
N GLU A 205 -25.08 -0.68 22.27
CA GLU A 205 -26.06 -1.32 23.13
C GLU A 205 -25.31 -2.13 24.19
N GLY A 206 -25.59 -1.79 25.44
CA GLY A 206 -25.11 -2.51 26.60
C GLY A 206 -25.57 -3.95 26.53
N GLY A 207 -24.63 -4.84 26.22
CA GLY A 207 -24.76 -6.27 26.45
C GLY A 207 -24.84 -6.55 27.94
N SER A 208 -26.06 -6.52 28.47
CA SER A 208 -26.44 -7.19 29.72
C SER A 208 -26.31 -8.70 29.52
N GLY A 209 -25.08 -9.20 29.67
CA GLY A 209 -24.77 -10.62 29.79
C GLY A 209 -24.88 -11.06 31.24
N ASP A 210 -26.07 -11.51 31.60
CA ASP A 210 -26.39 -12.14 32.89
C ASP A 210 -25.86 -13.59 32.91
N GLY A 211 -24.81 -13.82 33.71
CA GLY A 211 -24.47 -15.08 34.38
C GLY A 211 -23.67 -16.17 33.61
N PRO A 212 -23.10 -17.19 34.31
CA PRO A 212 -23.14 -17.45 35.75
C PRO A 212 -21.76 -17.66 36.44
N ALA A 213 -21.79 -17.56 37.77
CA ALA A 213 -21.10 -18.38 38.76
C ALA A 213 -19.61 -18.79 38.57
N SER A 214 -18.80 -18.31 39.53
CA SER A 214 -17.91 -19.12 40.37
C SER A 214 -16.96 -20.12 39.70
N GLU A 215 -15.68 -19.76 39.59
CA GLU A 215 -14.61 -20.67 40.01
C GLU A 215 -13.34 -19.89 40.39
N GLN A 216 -13.07 -19.84 41.69
CA GLN A 216 -11.74 -19.57 42.21
C GLN A 216 -10.85 -20.78 41.92
N PRO A 217 -9.60 -20.57 41.51
CA PRO A 217 -8.53 -21.39 42.05
C PRO A 217 -7.56 -20.55 42.87
N SER A 218 -7.34 -21.06 44.09
CA SER A 218 -6.27 -20.74 45.02
C SER A 218 -4.93 -20.41 44.38
N ALA A 219 -4.37 -19.28 44.84
CA ALA A 219 -3.02 -19.13 45.37
C ALA A 219 -1.94 -20.16 44.99
N GLU A 220 -0.94 -19.69 44.22
CA GLU A 220 0.46 -20.06 44.44
C GLU A 220 1.38 -18.83 44.17
N PRO A 221 2.10 -18.30 45.18
CA PRO A 221 2.97 -17.14 45.00
C PRO A 221 4.36 -17.56 44.48
N ALA A 222 4.59 -17.40 43.18
CA ALA A 222 5.92 -17.58 42.58
C ALA A 222 6.93 -16.51 43.07
N PRO A 223 8.21 -16.87 43.24
CA PRO A 223 9.19 -16.05 43.95
C PRO A 223 9.68 -14.82 43.17
N LYS A 224 9.81 -13.72 43.91
CA LYS A 224 10.36 -12.41 43.53
C LYS A 224 11.69 -12.54 42.78
N ARG A 225 11.68 -12.49 41.44
CA ARG A 225 12.87 -12.17 40.63
C ARG A 225 13.26 -10.72 40.93
N ARG A 226 14.27 -10.57 41.78
CA ARG A 226 15.00 -9.32 41.99
C ARG A 226 15.61 -8.87 40.67
N LEU A 227 14.88 -8.05 39.92
CA LEU A 227 15.44 -7.19 38.90
C LEU A 227 16.40 -6.22 39.60
N ARG A 228 17.69 -6.55 39.58
CA ARG A 228 18.77 -5.63 39.90
C ARG A 228 18.71 -4.50 38.89
N ARG A 229 18.01 -3.41 39.23
CA ARG A 229 18.13 -2.10 38.59
C ARG A 229 19.59 -1.66 38.74
N ARG A 230 20.38 -1.93 37.71
CA ARG A 230 21.74 -1.43 37.56
C ARG A 230 21.60 -0.03 36.99
N ALA A 231 21.57 0.97 37.87
CA ALA A 231 21.57 2.37 37.49
C ALA A 231 22.81 2.67 36.62
N PRO A 232 22.67 3.24 35.40
CA PRO A 232 23.80 3.77 34.68
C PRO A 232 24.29 5.05 35.40
N LYS A 233 25.56 5.05 35.80
CA LYS A 233 26.24 6.24 36.32
C LYS A 233 26.31 7.30 35.20
N PRO A 234 25.89 8.56 35.42
CA PRO A 234 26.14 9.63 34.47
C PRO A 234 27.64 9.95 34.49
N LYS A 235 28.36 9.62 33.41
CA LYS A 235 29.69 10.17 33.16
C LYS A 235 29.49 11.58 32.60
N ALA A 236 29.83 12.58 33.39
CA ALA A 236 30.00 13.95 32.94
C ALA A 236 31.05 13.99 31.82
N ALA A 237 30.60 14.18 30.58
CA ALA A 237 31.45 14.45 29.44
C ALA A 237 31.68 15.97 29.34
N LYS A 238 32.95 16.32 29.45
CA LYS A 238 33.57 17.63 29.32
C LYS A 238 33.46 18.08 27.84
N PRO A 239 33.09 19.33 27.53
CA PRO A 239 33.08 19.81 26.14
C PRO A 239 34.52 20.11 25.73
N GLU A 240 35.14 19.20 25.00
CA GLU A 240 36.44 19.44 24.36
C GLU A 240 36.20 19.86 22.91
N ALA A 241 36.49 21.14 22.66
CA ALA A 241 36.47 21.76 21.34
C ALA A 241 37.47 21.05 20.40
N ALA A 242 36.97 20.22 19.50
CA ALA A 242 37.76 19.60 18.45
C ALA A 242 37.61 20.39 17.14
N LYS A 243 38.74 20.96 16.73
CA LYS A 243 39.00 21.63 15.46
C LYS A 243 38.68 20.70 14.29
N SER A 244 37.81 21.16 13.40
CA SER A 244 37.53 20.58 12.09
C SER A 244 38.79 20.55 11.23
N LYS A 245 39.20 19.34 10.82
CA LYS A 245 40.11 19.13 9.68
C LYS A 245 39.28 18.81 8.44
N PRO A 246 39.64 19.32 7.25
CA PRO A 246 38.92 19.03 6.01
C PRO A 246 39.22 17.61 5.55
N VAL A 247 38.18 16.78 5.40
CA VAL A 247 38.30 15.46 4.79
C VAL A 247 38.32 15.65 3.28
N GLN A 248 39.44 15.27 2.67
CA GLN A 248 39.65 15.31 1.24
C GLN A 248 38.78 14.25 0.55
N ALA A 249 38.16 14.66 -0.55
CA ALA A 249 37.54 13.81 -1.54
C ALA A 249 38.56 12.87 -2.19
N LYS A 250 38.34 11.55 -2.12
CA LYS A 250 38.61 10.57 -3.19
C LYS A 250 38.23 9.16 -2.73
N ALA A 251 37.13 8.64 -3.26
CA ALA A 251 36.92 7.21 -3.44
C ALA A 251 36.00 7.08 -4.66
N ALA A 252 36.60 6.83 -5.83
CA ALA A 252 35.88 6.36 -6.99
C ALA A 252 35.39 4.95 -6.66
N GLY A 253 34.07 4.75 -6.66
CA GLY A 253 33.49 3.41 -6.61
C GLY A 253 33.81 2.63 -7.89
N PRO A 254 33.68 1.30 -7.86
CA PRO A 254 33.83 0.48 -9.06
C PRO A 254 32.82 0.96 -10.10
N SER A 255 33.31 1.28 -11.29
CA SER A 255 32.50 1.69 -12.43
C SER A 255 31.55 0.56 -12.83
N ASP A 256 30.33 0.90 -13.25
CA ASP A 256 29.25 -0.03 -13.65
C ASP A 256 29.70 -1.10 -14.67
N GLU A 257 30.73 -0.81 -15.45
CA GLU A 257 31.32 -1.71 -16.43
C GLU A 257 32.03 -2.92 -15.80
N GLU A 258 32.53 -2.79 -14.56
CA GLU A 258 33.15 -3.87 -13.80
C GLU A 258 32.09 -4.84 -13.23
N LEU A 259 30.90 -4.31 -12.86
CA LEU A 259 29.77 -5.12 -12.42
C LEU A 259 29.15 -5.94 -13.57
N ILE A 260 29.09 -5.38 -14.78
CA ILE A 260 28.58 -6.09 -15.98
C ILE A 260 29.54 -7.21 -16.39
N ALA A 261 30.86 -7.00 -16.26
CA ALA A 261 31.85 -8.05 -16.51
C ALA A 261 31.76 -9.19 -15.50
N GLN A 262 31.47 -8.88 -14.23
CA GLN A 262 31.34 -9.89 -13.17
C GLN A 262 30.09 -10.75 -13.32
N LEU A 263 28.98 -10.19 -13.85
CA LEU A 263 27.78 -10.98 -14.15
C LEU A 263 27.97 -11.92 -15.35
N ARG A 264 28.73 -11.53 -16.38
CA ARG A 264 28.98 -12.40 -17.54
C ARG A 264 29.92 -13.56 -17.28
N ALA A 265 30.81 -13.44 -16.29
CA ALA A 265 31.79 -14.48 -15.99
C ALA A 265 31.25 -15.62 -15.08
N GLY A 266 30.05 -15.45 -14.49
CA GLY A 266 29.52 -16.39 -13.50
C GLY A 266 28.77 -17.61 -14.03
N ASP A 267 28.44 -17.66 -15.33
CA ASP A 267 27.40 -18.57 -15.84
C ASP A 267 27.91 -19.68 -16.79
N SER A 268 29.23 -19.89 -16.88
CA SER A 268 29.82 -20.76 -17.91
C SER A 268 30.42 -22.09 -17.44
N ASP A 269 30.41 -22.42 -16.14
CA ASP A 269 31.23 -23.54 -15.63
C ASP A 269 30.48 -24.63 -14.84
N ARG A 270 29.19 -24.86 -15.12
CA ARG A 270 28.44 -25.96 -14.48
C ARG A 270 27.74 -26.87 -15.48
N ALA A 271 28.54 -27.61 -16.26
CA ALA A 271 28.07 -28.76 -17.00
C ALA A 271 29.14 -29.88 -17.02
N ALA A 272 29.03 -30.83 -16.10
CA ALA A 272 29.23 -32.26 -16.37
C ALA A 272 28.98 -33.13 -15.11
N ASP A 273 27.99 -34.03 -15.25
CA ASP A 273 27.97 -35.40 -14.71
C ASP A 273 27.59 -35.62 -13.21
N GLU A 274 26.29 -35.61 -12.91
CA GLU A 274 25.67 -36.34 -11.80
C GLU A 274 24.27 -36.85 -12.18
N PRO A 275 23.82 -38.03 -11.71
CA PRO A 275 22.54 -38.62 -12.07
C PRO A 275 21.37 -37.88 -11.42
N ALA A 276 20.33 -37.62 -12.20
CA ALA A 276 19.19 -36.77 -11.89
C ALA A 276 18.49 -37.07 -10.54
N PRO A 277 18.52 -36.12 -9.57
CA PRO A 277 17.54 -36.09 -8.49
C PRO A 277 16.20 -35.52 -8.99
N ALA A 278 15.13 -35.88 -8.28
CA ALA A 278 13.77 -35.37 -8.47
C ALA A 278 13.73 -33.83 -8.60
N PRO A 279 12.73 -33.24 -9.30
CA PRO A 279 12.68 -31.80 -9.58
C PRO A 279 12.79 -30.99 -8.29
N ALA A 280 13.97 -30.43 -8.04
CA ALA A 280 14.19 -29.53 -6.93
C ALA A 280 13.43 -28.23 -7.23
N ILE A 281 12.50 -27.89 -6.35
CA ILE A 281 11.81 -26.60 -6.31
C ILE A 281 12.89 -25.52 -6.43
N SER A 282 12.73 -24.65 -7.42
CA SER A 282 13.77 -23.71 -7.79
C SER A 282 14.03 -22.76 -6.62
N GLY A 283 15.30 -22.47 -6.29
CA GLY A 283 15.66 -21.64 -5.11
C GLY A 283 15.01 -20.25 -5.09
N SER A 284 14.45 -19.81 -6.22
CA SER A 284 13.63 -18.59 -6.34
C SER A 284 12.28 -18.70 -5.62
N GLU A 285 11.62 -19.86 -5.66
CA GLU A 285 10.31 -20.09 -5.04
C GLU A 285 10.44 -20.11 -3.51
N HIS A 286 11.52 -20.68 -2.97
CA HIS A 286 11.81 -20.67 -1.53
C HIS A 286 11.99 -19.25 -0.97
N GLY A 287 12.53 -18.33 -1.78
CA GLY A 287 12.65 -16.92 -1.41
C GLY A 287 11.30 -16.22 -1.31
N ALA A 288 10.41 -16.45 -2.28
CA ALA A 288 9.06 -15.90 -2.29
C ALA A 288 8.23 -16.41 -1.10
N VAL A 289 8.26 -17.72 -0.84
CA VAL A 289 7.57 -18.35 0.30
C VAL A 289 8.04 -17.74 1.64
N ARG A 290 9.36 -17.50 1.78
CA ARG A 290 9.92 -16.88 3.00
C ARG A 290 9.45 -15.43 3.19
N LEU A 291 9.34 -14.64 2.12
CA LEU A 291 8.89 -13.26 2.19
C LEU A 291 7.41 -13.18 2.61
N VAL A 292 6.55 -14.00 2.00
CA VAL A 292 5.13 -14.07 2.36
C VAL A 292 4.97 -14.53 3.82
N ALA A 293 5.70 -15.58 4.22
CA ALA A 293 5.69 -16.07 5.61
C ALA A 293 6.14 -15.00 6.61
N MET A 294 7.16 -14.21 6.26
CA MET A 294 7.68 -13.15 7.12
C MET A 294 6.70 -11.99 7.24
N ASN A 295 6.06 -11.60 6.14
CA ASN A 295 5.05 -10.54 6.17
C ASN A 295 3.86 -10.93 7.06
N MET A 296 3.31 -12.13 6.86
CA MET A 296 2.22 -12.64 7.69
C MET A 296 2.61 -12.80 9.17
N ALA A 297 3.85 -13.18 9.45
CA ALA A 297 4.35 -13.26 10.82
C ALA A 297 4.43 -11.88 11.50
N LEU A 298 4.80 -10.83 10.75
CA LEU A 298 4.80 -9.44 11.24
C LEU A 298 3.38 -8.93 11.52
N ASP A 299 2.40 -9.38 10.73
CA ASP A 299 0.97 -9.10 10.94
C ASP A 299 0.34 -9.92 12.09
N GLY A 300 1.12 -10.79 12.74
CA GLY A 300 0.68 -11.58 13.89
C GLY A 300 -0.12 -12.84 13.52
N ALA A 301 -0.06 -13.31 12.27
CA ALA A 301 -0.69 -14.56 11.86
C ALA A 301 -0.09 -15.77 12.59
N SER A 302 -0.93 -16.77 12.88
CA SER A 302 -0.48 -18.00 13.53
C SER A 302 0.31 -18.91 12.57
N ARG A 303 1.16 -19.78 13.10
CA ARG A 303 1.92 -20.76 12.30
C ARG A 303 1.03 -21.57 11.35
N GLU A 304 -0.13 -22.00 11.81
CA GLU A 304 -1.09 -22.78 11.03
C GLU A 304 -1.70 -21.94 9.88
N GLN A 305 -1.98 -20.66 10.12
CA GLN A 305 -2.48 -19.75 9.08
C GLN A 305 -1.44 -19.52 7.99
N ILE A 306 -0.18 -19.31 8.38
CA ILE A 306 0.92 -19.12 7.42
C ILE A 306 1.14 -20.39 6.59
N ALA A 307 1.17 -21.57 7.24
CA ALA A 307 1.32 -22.84 6.54
C ALA A 307 0.20 -23.08 5.52
N LYS A 308 -1.05 -22.83 5.91
CA LYS A 308 -2.22 -22.97 5.03
C LYS A 308 -2.18 -22.01 3.84
N GLN A 309 -1.72 -20.78 4.05
CA GLN A 309 -1.59 -19.80 2.96
C GLN A 309 -0.51 -20.21 1.97
N ILE A 310 0.65 -20.68 2.46
CA ILE A 310 1.74 -21.16 1.61
C ILE A 310 1.28 -22.36 0.78
N GLU A 311 0.56 -23.31 1.39
CA GLU A 311 0.02 -24.47 0.67
C GLU A 311 -1.00 -24.08 -0.40
N ALA A 312 -1.80 -23.03 -0.15
CA ALA A 312 -2.78 -22.51 -1.11
C ALA A 312 -2.13 -21.77 -2.29
N GLU A 313 -1.10 -20.96 -2.06
CA GLU A 313 -0.47 -20.13 -3.10
C GLU A 313 0.66 -20.85 -3.85
N PHE A 314 1.48 -21.63 -3.14
CA PHE A 314 2.71 -22.23 -3.66
C PHE A 314 2.66 -23.77 -3.71
N GLY A 315 1.57 -24.38 -3.23
CA GLY A 315 1.43 -25.84 -3.14
C GLY A 315 2.21 -26.45 -1.97
N THR A 316 2.31 -27.77 -1.94
CA THR A 316 3.05 -28.49 -0.90
C THR A 316 4.55 -28.24 -1.07
N VAL A 317 5.13 -27.46 -0.16
CA VAL A 317 6.57 -27.17 -0.12
C VAL A 317 7.23 -28.13 0.89
N ASP A 318 8.33 -28.76 0.49
CA ASP A 318 9.13 -29.57 1.40
C ASP A 318 9.78 -28.66 2.47
N GLU A 319 9.87 -29.14 3.71
CA GLU A 319 10.51 -28.43 4.84
C GLU A 319 9.84 -27.11 5.29
N VAL A 320 8.55 -26.90 4.99
CA VAL A 320 7.78 -25.71 5.46
C VAL A 320 7.93 -25.48 6.95
N ASP A 321 7.90 -26.53 7.77
CA ASP A 321 8.03 -26.43 9.22
C ASP A 321 9.36 -25.80 9.67
N ALA A 322 10.47 -26.16 9.03
CA ALA A 322 11.78 -25.62 9.36
C ALA A 322 11.91 -24.16 8.92
N LEU A 323 11.30 -23.81 7.78
CA LEU A 323 11.24 -22.43 7.27
C LEU A 323 10.42 -21.54 8.19
N LEU A 324 9.24 -22.00 8.64
CA LEU A 324 8.38 -21.25 9.55
C LEU A 324 9.03 -21.01 10.91
N ASP A 325 9.75 -22.01 11.45
CA ASP A 325 10.49 -21.86 12.71
C ASP A 325 11.59 -20.78 12.62
N ASP A 326 12.29 -20.68 11.48
CA ASP A 326 13.31 -19.64 11.25
C ASP A 326 12.67 -18.25 11.13
N VAL A 327 11.59 -18.14 10.35
CA VAL A 327 10.86 -16.87 10.13
C VAL A 327 10.25 -16.35 11.43
N LEU A 328 9.54 -17.18 12.19
CA LEU A 328 8.91 -16.79 13.46
C LEU A 328 9.96 -16.43 14.53
N ARG A 329 11.10 -17.13 14.55
CA ARG A 329 12.23 -16.77 15.42
C ARG A 329 12.84 -15.42 15.04
N ARG A 330 12.78 -15.03 13.77
CA ARG A 330 13.30 -13.74 13.29
C ARG A 330 12.32 -12.60 13.52
N ALA A 331 11.01 -12.82 13.32
CA ALA A 331 9.97 -11.83 13.54
C ALA A 331 9.75 -11.49 15.03
N SER A 332 10.13 -12.39 15.94
CA SER A 332 10.01 -12.18 17.39
C SER A 332 11.21 -11.46 18.05
N ARG A 333 12.18 -10.97 17.27
CA ARG A 333 13.30 -10.15 17.77
C ARG A 333 13.02 -8.66 17.63
#